data_AF-A0A9D1MHW7-F1
#
_entry.id   AF-A0A9D1MHW7-F1
#
_cell.length_a   1.000
_cell.length_b   1.000
_cell.length_c   1.000
_cell.angle_alpha   90.00
_cell.angle_beta   90.00
_cell.angle_gamma   90.00
#
_symmetry.space_group_name_H-M   'P 1'
#
loop_
_entity.id
_entity.type
_entity.pdbx_description
1 polymer ?
#
loop_
_entity_poly.entity_id
_entity_poly.type
_entity_poly.pdbx_seq_one_letter_code
_entity_poly.pdbx_strand_id
1 'polypeptide(L)' 'PKGVFGLEFADRGEVVPIAESRGRRAFGGIGEYPPGTPRIFPGQVIGEAEYEYLTKLSQSGGSFGLDKDGVSVIK' A
#
# COMPACT_ATOMS: atom_id res chain seq x y z
N PRO A 1 7.67 -14.29 25.54
CA PRO A 1 7.27 -13.21 24.60
C PRO A 1 6.55 -13.82 23.40
N LYS A 2 5.25 -13.52 23.26
CA LYS A 2 4.39 -14.07 22.21
C LYS A 2 4.89 -13.59 20.84
N GLY A 3 5.12 -14.55 19.94
CA GLY A 3 5.59 -14.33 18.59
C GLY A 3 4.67 -13.40 17.81
N VAL A 4 5.24 -12.32 17.30
CA VAL A 4 4.63 -11.48 16.28
C VAL A 4 5.01 -12.10 14.94
N PHE A 5 4.08 -12.86 14.34
CA PHE A 5 4.16 -13.21 12.92
C PHE A 5 3.83 -11.95 12.11
N GLY A 6 4.77 -11.02 12.07
CA GLY A 6 4.80 -9.91 11.13
C GLY A 6 6.15 -10.01 10.41
N LEU A 7 6.15 -9.94 9.09
CA LEU A 7 7.37 -9.60 8.35
C LEU A 7 7.82 -8.23 8.89
N GLU A 8 8.80 -8.19 9.78
CA GLU A 8 9.52 -6.95 10.08
C GLU A 8 10.28 -6.58 8.80
N PHE A 9 9.72 -5.68 8.00
CA PHE A 9 10.50 -4.98 7.00
C PHE A 9 11.60 -4.22 7.76
N ALA A 10 12.87 -4.38 7.36
CA ALA A 10 13.98 -3.69 8.01
C ALA A 10 13.83 -2.15 7.93
N ASP A 11 13.05 -1.69 6.97
CA ASP A 11 12.78 -0.28 6.73
C ASP A 11 11.57 0.22 7.54
N ARG A 12 11.55 1.53 7.83
CA ARG A 12 10.41 2.19 8.49
C ARG A 12 9.36 2.58 7.45
N GLY A 13 8.09 2.50 7.80
CA GLY A 13 7.00 3.00 6.97
C GLY A 13 6.55 4.41 7.38
N GLU A 14 6.02 5.17 6.43
CA GLU A 14 5.23 6.37 6.68
C GLU A 14 3.94 6.34 5.85
N VAL A 15 2.88 7.01 6.32
CA VAL A 15 1.65 7.20 5.54
C VAL A 15 1.77 8.53 4.82
N VAL A 16 1.59 8.50 3.51
CA VAL A 16 1.60 9.70 2.65
C VAL A 16 0.30 9.79 1.86
N PRO A 17 -0.16 11.00 1.50
CA PRO A 17 -1.27 11.16 0.56
C PRO A 17 -1.00 10.40 -0.75
N ILE A 18 -2.04 9.88 -1.40
CA ILE A 18 -1.90 9.11 -2.65
C ILE A 18 -1.14 9.91 -3.71
N ALA A 19 -1.36 11.23 -3.80
CA ALA A 19 -0.64 12.14 -4.70
C ALA A 19 0.89 12.13 -4.50
N GLU A 20 1.36 11.93 -3.26
CA GLU A 20 2.77 11.92 -2.90
C GLU A 20 3.40 10.52 -2.96
N SER A 21 2.59 9.49 -3.20
CA SER A 21 3.04 8.10 -3.26
C SER A 21 3.79 7.74 -4.56
N ARG A 22 3.63 8.54 -5.61
CA ARG A 22 4.20 8.27 -6.94
C ARG A 22 5.73 8.26 -6.88
N GLY A 23 6.33 7.19 -7.39
CA GLY A 23 7.78 6.93 -7.33
C GLY A 23 8.28 6.42 -5.97
N ARG A 24 7.42 6.31 -4.95
CA ARG A 24 7.76 5.71 -3.65
C ARG A 24 7.62 4.19 -3.71
N ARG A 25 8.16 3.48 -2.71
CA ARG A 25 7.97 2.02 -2.58
C ARG A 25 6.86 1.71 -1.59
N ALA A 26 5.96 0.81 -1.94
CA ALA A 26 4.90 0.36 -1.03
C ALA A 26 5.50 -0.35 0.19
N PHE A 27 5.01 -0.02 1.39
CA PHE A 27 5.44 -0.70 2.62
C PHE A 27 4.76 -2.07 2.77
N GLY A 28 3.49 -2.17 2.37
CA GLY A 28 2.69 -3.38 2.46
C GLY A 28 2.02 -3.76 1.13
N GLY A 29 1.29 -4.88 1.14
CA GLY A 29 0.48 -5.29 0.00
C GLY A 29 -0.81 -4.46 -0.08
N ILE A 30 -1.16 -4.00 -1.28
CA ILE A 30 -2.35 -3.16 -1.51
C ILE A 30 -3.21 -3.81 -2.59
N GLY A 31 -4.51 -3.85 -2.37
CA GLY A 31 -5.46 -4.41 -3.32
C GLY A 31 -6.91 -4.19 -2.95
N GLU A 32 -7.77 -4.63 -3.85
CA GLU A 32 -9.22 -4.58 -3.71
C GLU A 32 -9.78 -5.87 -3.09
N TYR A 33 -10.90 -5.72 -2.40
CA TYR A 33 -11.69 -6.84 -1.94
C TYR A 33 -13.16 -6.71 -2.38
N PRO A 34 -13.70 -7.70 -3.12
CA PRO A 34 -13.04 -8.88 -3.73
C PRO A 34 -12.11 -8.49 -4.92
N PRO A 35 -11.10 -9.30 -5.32
CA PRO A 35 -10.84 -10.71 -4.96
C PRO A 35 -9.93 -10.92 -3.73
N GLY A 36 -9.39 -9.87 -3.11
CA GLY A 36 -8.53 -10.01 -1.93
C GLY A 36 -7.09 -10.45 -2.23
N THR A 37 -6.67 -10.38 -3.49
CA THR A 37 -5.26 -10.60 -3.89
C THR A 37 -4.57 -9.26 -4.09
N PRO A 38 -3.35 -9.04 -3.55
CA PRO A 38 -2.64 -7.79 -3.72
C PRO A 38 -2.27 -7.56 -5.18
N ARG A 39 -2.50 -6.33 -5.65
CA ARG A 39 -2.04 -5.87 -6.96
C ARG A 39 -0.71 -5.14 -6.86
N ILE A 40 -0.47 -4.47 -5.74
CA ILE A 40 0.81 -3.85 -5.40
C ILE A 40 1.42 -4.66 -4.27
N PHE A 41 2.65 -5.14 -4.47
CA PHE A 41 3.37 -5.95 -3.50
C PHE A 41 4.28 -5.09 -2.62
N PRO A 42 4.60 -5.54 -1.39
CA PRO A 42 5.58 -4.86 -0.55
C PRO A 42 6.92 -4.64 -1.27
N GLY A 43 7.49 -3.46 -1.15
CA GLY A 43 8.74 -3.05 -1.82
C GLY A 43 8.59 -2.66 -3.30
N GLN A 44 7.42 -2.91 -3.93
CA GLN A 44 7.15 -2.49 -5.30
C GLN A 44 7.12 -0.96 -5.40
N VAL A 45 7.69 -0.43 -6.47
CA VAL A 45 7.60 1.00 -6.78
C VAL A 45 6.18 1.32 -7.25
N ILE A 46 5.58 2.35 -6.67
CA ILE A 46 4.30 2.90 -7.08
C ILE A 46 4.56 3.77 -8.32
N GLY A 47 4.52 3.14 -9.50
CA GLY A 47 4.64 3.82 -10.78
C GLY A 47 3.31 4.43 -11.23
N GLU A 48 3.23 4.83 -12.50
CA GLU A 48 2.01 5.40 -13.08
C GLU A 48 0.81 4.48 -12.97
N ALA A 49 0.99 3.21 -13.34
CA ALA A 49 -0.09 2.23 -13.37
C ALA A 49 -0.60 1.93 -11.96
N GLU A 50 0.31 1.82 -10.99
CA GLU A 50 -0.04 1.65 -9.58
C GLU A 50 -0.71 2.89 -9.00
N TYR A 51 -0.23 4.09 -9.33
CA TYR A 51 -0.84 5.34 -8.89
C TYR A 51 -2.28 5.52 -9.41
N GLU A 52 -2.50 5.25 -10.70
CA GLU A 52 -3.84 5.25 -11.29
C GLU A 52 -4.75 4.21 -10.63
N TYR A 53 -4.20 3.04 -10.34
CA TYR A 53 -4.92 1.99 -9.61
C TYR A 53 -5.32 2.44 -8.21
N LEU A 54 -4.39 3.02 -7.43
CA LEU A 54 -4.65 3.54 -6.08
C LEU A 54 -5.71 4.63 -6.09
N THR A 55 -5.68 5.52 -7.07
CA THR A 55 -6.66 6.61 -7.22
C THR A 55 -8.07 6.07 -7.49
N LYS A 56 -8.19 5.01 -8.29
CA LYS A 56 -9.46 4.32 -8.52
C LYS A 56 -9.90 3.55 -7.27
N LEU A 57 -8.96 2.86 -6.64
CA LEU A 57 -9.19 2.05 -5.44
C LEU A 57 -9.67 2.89 -4.26
N SER A 58 -9.12 4.10 -4.07
CA SER A 58 -9.52 5.02 -2.99
C SER A 58 -10.95 5.54 -3.12
N GLN A 59 -11.53 5.45 -4.32
CA GLN A 59 -12.92 5.79 -4.60
C GLN A 59 -13.86 4.57 -4.47
N SER A 60 -13.30 3.36 -4.28
CA SER A 60 -14.04 2.12 -4.14
C SER A 60 -14.30 1.78 -2.66
N GLY A 61 -15.34 0.98 -2.40
CA GLY A 61 -15.73 0.61 -1.03
C GLY A 61 -14.96 -0.57 -0.43
N GLY A 62 -14.11 -1.27 -1.19
CA GLY A 62 -13.47 -2.51 -0.78
C GLY A 62 -11.97 -2.52 -1.09
N SER A 63 -11.14 -2.19 -0.11
CA SER A 63 -9.68 -2.18 -0.24
C SER A 63 -8.98 -2.66 1.03
N PHE A 64 -7.75 -3.15 0.88
CA PHE A 64 -6.81 -3.40 1.97
C PHE A 64 -5.46 -2.78 1.63
N GLY A 65 -4.67 -2.42 2.65
CA GLY A 65 -3.39 -1.73 2.47
C GLY A 65 -3.50 -0.25 2.10
N LEU A 66 -4.72 0.27 1.95
CA LEU A 66 -5.04 1.68 1.78
C LEU A 66 -5.63 2.21 3.09
N ASP A 67 -5.07 3.29 3.64
CA ASP A 67 -5.64 4.00 4.78
C ASP A 67 -6.60 5.10 4.27
N LYS A 68 -7.49 5.60 5.14
CA LYS A 68 -8.34 6.76 4.84
C LYS A 68 -7.50 7.99 4.48
N ASP A 69 -6.33 8.10 5.08
CA ASP A 69 -5.46 9.26 4.97
C ASP A 69 -4.37 9.09 3.89
N GLY A 70 -4.28 7.93 3.24
CA GLY A 70 -3.32 7.70 2.16
C GLY A 70 -2.79 6.27 2.05
N VAL A 71 -1.54 6.15 1.61
CA VAL A 71 -0.88 4.86 1.39
C VAL A 71 0.39 4.75 2.23
N SER A 72 0.66 3.56 2.76
CA SER A 72 1.88 3.31 3.51
C SER A 72 3.03 3.02 2.57
N VAL A 73 4.08 3.84 2.65
CA VAL A 73 5.30 3.75 1.84
C VAL A 73 6.53 3.54 2.72
N ILE A 74 7.59 2.97 2.15
CA ILE A 74 8.89 2.90 2.79
C ILE A 74 9.47 4.32 2.91
N LYS A 75 9.94 4.65 4.11
CA LYS A 75 10.63 5.90 4.44
C LYS A 75 12.00 5.97 3.78
#